data_AF-A0A162G5Y7-F1
#
_entry.id   AF-A0A162G5Y7-F1
#
_cell.length_a   1.000
_cell.length_b   1.000
_cell.length_c   1.000
_cell.angle_alpha   90.00
_cell.angle_beta   90.00
_cell.angle_gamma   90.00
#
_symmetry.space_group_name_H-M   'P 1'
#
loop_
_entity.id
_entity.type
_entity.pdbx_description
1 polymer ?
#
loop_
_entity_poly.entity_id
_entity_poly.type
_entity_poly.pdbx_seq_one_letter_code
_entity_poly.pdbx_strand_id
1 'polypeptide(L)'
;MPLNINSNAVNSRNIQQETTTQTDAKIGDKSVKNAETSSNATLLARTPDLSVMSQKELRRTQKHDLVSDLVSLVEAGRGGERALMNSAFENTFEKLGVLMIKVEADENLKDILSNSKGFSRKPSGGITGTDIDNKNLYQFLKAHTSRDSADSETFCLQSMVKDVKSWTMQAIDKQDNSFNSIQKKAFKEKLEKANEVGADEYRKNPAMREPETVEEAAQYLYFAAGLFGSEKDWLELAKEPTQELFGAVANISYARAKGIYEKNVINGIYS
;
A
#
# COMPACT_ATOMS: atom_id res chain seq x y z
N MET A 1 33.37 -36.23 -23.51
CA MET A 1 34.17 -36.96 -22.49
C MET A 1 33.98 -36.26 -21.15
N PRO A 2 33.54 -36.97 -20.09
CA PRO A 2 33.19 -36.40 -18.78
C PRO A 2 34.34 -36.55 -17.74
N LEU A 3 34.04 -36.12 -16.50
CA LEU A 3 34.81 -36.11 -15.23
C LEU A 3 35.33 -34.69 -14.91
N ASN A 4 35.08 -34.10 -13.74
CA ASN A 4 35.36 -34.69 -12.44
C ASN A 4 34.46 -34.15 -11.30
N ILE A 5 34.04 -35.06 -10.44
CA ILE A 5 33.35 -34.87 -9.17
C ILE A 5 34.40 -34.56 -8.10
N ASN A 6 34.11 -33.70 -7.13
CA ASN A 6 34.77 -33.82 -5.84
C ASN A 6 33.75 -33.70 -4.70
N SER A 7 33.69 -34.77 -3.92
CA SER A 7 32.90 -34.95 -2.70
C SER A 7 33.90 -35.18 -1.57
N ASN A 8 33.66 -34.57 -0.42
CA ASN A 8 34.06 -35.05 0.92
C ASN A 8 33.27 -34.16 1.92
N ALA A 9 32.21 -34.63 2.56
CA ALA A 9 32.12 -35.65 3.62
C ALA A 9 32.58 -35.20 5.02
N VAL A 10 31.57 -34.93 5.85
CA VAL A 10 31.37 -35.52 7.20
C VAL A 10 32.20 -34.94 8.36
N ASN A 11 31.51 -34.35 9.35
CA ASN A 11 31.54 -34.93 10.69
C ASN A 11 30.29 -34.58 11.52
N SER A 12 29.82 -35.58 12.23
CA SER A 12 28.60 -35.66 13.04
C SER A 12 28.93 -36.39 14.34
N ARG A 13 28.28 -36.00 15.45
CA ARG A 13 28.11 -36.66 16.78
C ARG A 13 28.36 -35.65 17.92
N ASN A 14 27.72 -35.70 19.08
CA ASN A 14 26.51 -36.36 19.59
C ASN A 14 26.28 -35.78 21.00
N ILE A 15 25.00 -35.60 21.37
CA ILE A 15 24.32 -36.06 22.60
C ILE A 15 25.06 -35.97 23.96
N GLN A 16 24.46 -35.29 24.94
CA GLN A 16 23.99 -35.95 26.18
C GLN A 16 23.06 -35.06 27.03
N GLN A 17 21.87 -35.62 27.29
CA GLN A 17 20.93 -35.30 28.36
C GLN A 17 21.41 -35.93 29.69
N GLU A 18 20.97 -35.38 30.83
CA GLU A 18 20.60 -36.10 32.07
C GLU A 18 19.98 -35.06 33.05
N THR A 19 18.65 -35.04 33.25
CA THR A 19 17.83 -35.63 34.34
C THR A 19 18.06 -35.13 35.78
N THR A 20 17.08 -34.34 36.24
CA THR A 20 16.22 -34.49 37.43
C THR A 20 16.80 -34.96 38.78
N THR A 21 16.57 -34.17 39.85
CA THR A 21 15.95 -34.66 41.11
C THR A 21 15.47 -33.51 42.01
N GLN A 22 14.20 -33.59 42.42
CA GLN A 22 13.60 -32.90 43.58
C GLN A 22 13.90 -33.69 44.86
N THR A 23 14.03 -33.00 45.99
CA THR A 23 13.56 -33.48 47.31
C THR A 23 13.30 -32.32 48.26
N ASP A 24 12.11 -32.33 48.86
CA ASP A 24 11.63 -31.51 49.99
C ASP A 24 12.38 -31.78 51.30
N ALA A 25 12.42 -30.79 52.23
CA ALA A 25 11.84 -30.91 53.59
C ALA A 25 12.20 -29.74 54.57
N LYS A 26 11.14 -29.11 55.10
CA LYS A 26 10.82 -28.72 56.50
C LYS A 26 11.69 -27.79 57.39
N ILE A 27 11.15 -26.57 57.61
CA ILE A 27 10.61 -25.95 58.87
C ILE A 27 11.39 -25.98 60.21
N GLY A 28 11.58 -24.77 60.80
CA GLY A 28 11.62 -24.42 62.24
C GLY A 28 12.97 -23.87 62.74
N ASP A 29 13.14 -22.87 63.63
CA ASP A 29 12.30 -21.99 64.46
C ASP A 29 13.17 -20.80 64.98
N LYS A 30 12.54 -19.64 65.25
CA LYS A 30 12.88 -18.47 66.12
C LYS A 30 14.25 -17.74 66.16
N SER A 31 14.18 -16.46 65.74
CA SER A 31 14.44 -15.18 66.48
C SER A 31 15.79 -14.93 67.20
N VAL A 32 16.45 -13.79 66.90
CA VAL A 32 16.76 -12.66 67.83
C VAL A 32 17.35 -11.46 67.05
N LYS A 33 16.98 -10.24 67.47
CA LYS A 33 17.37 -8.91 66.96
C LYS A 33 18.72 -8.42 67.50
N ASN A 34 19.44 -7.61 66.72
CA ASN A 34 20.05 -6.29 67.05
C ASN A 34 20.88 -5.83 65.82
N ALA A 35 20.46 -4.79 65.08
CA ALA A 35 20.77 -3.37 65.27
C ALA A 35 22.26 -3.01 65.01
N GLU A 36 22.58 -2.48 63.82
CA GLU A 36 23.01 -1.08 63.60
C GLU A 36 23.59 -0.85 62.17
N THR A 37 23.21 0.30 61.61
CA THR A 37 23.91 1.17 60.64
C THR A 37 24.48 0.60 59.33
N SER A 38 23.82 0.94 58.22
CA SER A 38 24.51 1.55 57.07
C SER A 38 23.50 2.27 56.16
N SER A 39 23.54 3.59 56.23
CA SER A 39 22.87 4.50 55.32
C SER A 39 23.46 4.34 53.91
N ASN A 40 22.65 3.89 52.96
CA ASN A 40 22.77 4.22 51.52
C ASN A 40 21.53 3.70 50.78
N ALA A 41 20.37 4.29 51.05
CA ALA A 41 19.25 4.23 50.12
C ALA A 41 19.28 5.52 49.30
N THR A 42 19.99 5.46 48.17
CA THR A 42 19.94 6.44 47.10
C THR A 42 18.48 6.62 46.67
N LEU A 43 17.83 7.64 47.21
CA LEU A 43 16.76 8.36 46.54
C LEU A 43 17.33 8.84 45.20
N LEU A 44 16.98 8.16 44.10
CA LEU A 44 16.88 8.67 42.72
C LEU A 44 16.86 7.50 41.73
N ALA A 45 15.67 6.96 41.50
CA ALA A 45 15.31 6.39 40.21
C ALA A 45 13.79 6.50 40.07
N ARG A 46 13.32 7.74 39.84
CA ARG A 46 12.03 7.95 39.19
C ARG A 46 12.26 7.52 37.74
N THR A 47 12.11 6.24 37.46
CA THR A 47 11.96 5.78 36.09
C THR A 47 10.82 6.61 35.50
N PRO A 48 11.03 7.29 34.35
CA PRO A 48 9.90 7.86 33.65
C PRO A 48 8.98 6.69 33.34
N ASP A 49 7.74 6.80 33.81
CA ASP A 49 6.64 5.90 33.49
C ASP A 49 6.57 5.85 31.96
N LEU A 50 7.22 4.85 31.36
CA LEU A 50 7.03 4.51 29.96
C LEU A 50 5.57 4.12 29.90
N SER A 51 4.73 5.05 29.45
CA SER A 51 3.31 4.84 29.20
C SER A 51 3.15 3.50 28.50
N VAL A 52 2.79 2.46 29.27
CA VAL A 52 2.49 1.14 28.73
C VAL A 52 1.15 1.32 28.04
N MET A 53 1.20 1.66 26.75
CA MET A 53 0.00 1.74 25.92
C MET A 53 -0.80 0.47 26.13
N SER A 54 -2.07 0.62 26.52
CA SER A 54 -2.94 -0.54 26.70
C SER A 54 -2.99 -1.34 25.40
N GLN A 55 -3.15 -2.67 25.47
CA GLN A 55 -3.30 -3.50 24.26
C GLN A 55 -4.41 -3.00 23.33
N LYS A 56 -5.48 -2.43 23.91
CA LYS A 56 -6.58 -1.82 23.16
C LYS A 56 -6.14 -0.58 22.38
N GLU A 57 -5.30 0.25 22.98
CA GLU A 57 -4.76 1.46 22.37
C GLU A 57 -3.71 1.13 21.32
N LEU A 58 -2.83 0.16 21.58
CA LEU A 58 -1.89 -0.38 20.59
C LEU A 58 -2.63 -0.91 19.36
N ARG A 59 -3.65 -1.74 19.55
CA ARG A 59 -4.45 -2.27 18.44
C ARG A 59 -5.20 -1.18 17.68
N ARG A 60 -5.56 -0.07 18.34
CA ARG A 60 -6.17 1.09 17.70
C ARG A 60 -5.16 1.83 16.82
N THR A 61 -3.94 2.04 17.31
CA THR A 61 -2.84 2.62 16.54
C THR A 61 -2.49 1.76 15.33
N GLN A 62 -2.31 0.45 15.52
CA GLN A 62 -2.05 -0.49 14.43
C GLN A 62 -3.12 -0.44 13.34
N LYS A 63 -4.41 -0.35 13.71
CA LYS A 63 -5.50 -0.18 12.74
C LYS A 63 -5.42 1.15 11.99
N HIS A 64 -5.05 2.22 12.69
CA HIS A 64 -4.90 3.53 12.07
C HIS A 64 -3.76 3.56 11.08
N ASP A 65 -2.60 3.02 11.45
CA ASP A 65 -1.43 2.97 10.58
C ASP A 65 -1.70 2.08 9.36
N LEU A 66 -2.36 0.93 9.57
CA LEU A 66 -2.77 0.05 8.49
C LEU A 66 -3.75 0.73 7.52
N VAL A 67 -4.78 1.42 8.03
CA VAL A 67 -5.71 2.18 7.16
C VAL A 67 -4.97 3.29 6.44
N SER A 68 -4.03 3.98 7.09
CA SER A 68 -3.21 5.01 6.45
C SER A 68 -2.32 4.45 5.33
N ASP A 69 -1.71 3.29 5.54
CA ASP A 69 -0.91 2.59 4.52
C ASP A 69 -1.79 2.15 3.33
N LEU A 70 -3.00 1.63 3.61
CA LEU A 70 -3.97 1.26 2.58
C LEU A 70 -4.47 2.48 1.79
N VAL A 71 -4.78 3.59 2.46
CA VAL A 71 -5.13 4.86 1.79
C VAL A 71 -3.98 5.33 0.90
N SER A 72 -2.74 5.25 1.38
CA SER A 72 -1.56 5.65 0.61
C SER A 72 -1.34 4.77 -0.62
N LEU A 73 -1.59 3.46 -0.50
CA LEU A 73 -1.58 2.53 -1.64
C LEU A 73 -2.67 2.89 -2.65
N VAL A 74 -3.87 3.22 -2.18
CA VAL A 74 -4.99 3.62 -3.04
C VAL A 74 -4.73 4.96 -3.74
N GLU A 75 -4.12 5.92 -3.06
CA GLU A 75 -3.71 7.20 -3.65
C GLU A 75 -2.66 7.00 -4.76
N ALA A 76 -1.64 6.17 -4.51
CA ALA A 76 -0.63 5.86 -5.54
C ALA A 76 -1.25 5.15 -6.74
N GLY A 77 -2.16 4.21 -6.48
CA GLY A 77 -2.90 3.48 -7.50
C GLY A 77 -4.11 4.25 -8.07
N ARG A 78 -4.23 5.55 -7.77
CA ARG A 78 -5.27 6.46 -8.27
C ARG A 78 -6.69 5.94 -8.14
N GLY A 79 -6.98 5.29 -7.01
CA GLY A 79 -8.29 4.71 -6.74
C GLY A 79 -8.66 3.49 -7.60
N GLY A 80 -7.79 3.04 -8.50
CA GLY A 80 -8.07 1.97 -9.45
C GLY A 80 -9.02 2.36 -10.58
N GLU A 81 -9.26 3.65 -10.80
CA GLU A 81 -10.10 4.14 -11.91
C GLU A 81 -9.30 4.44 -13.18
N ARG A 82 -7.97 4.51 -13.08
CA ARG A 82 -7.07 4.84 -14.20
C ARG A 82 -6.06 3.73 -14.44
N ALA A 83 -5.65 3.57 -15.69
CA ALA A 83 -4.55 2.70 -16.04
C ALA A 83 -3.26 3.25 -15.39
N LEU A 84 -2.56 2.41 -14.65
CA LEU A 84 -1.29 2.80 -14.03
C LEU A 84 -0.17 2.55 -15.05
N MET A 85 0.38 3.63 -15.61
CA MET A 85 1.53 3.54 -16.52
C MET A 85 2.82 3.98 -15.81
N ASN A 86 3.94 3.38 -16.21
CA ASN A 86 5.31 3.73 -15.79
C ASN A 86 5.46 3.93 -14.26
N SER A 87 5.87 5.14 -13.84
CA SER A 87 6.19 5.46 -12.45
C SER A 87 5.01 5.32 -11.49
N ALA A 88 3.77 5.51 -11.95
CA ALA A 88 2.59 5.31 -11.12
C ALA A 88 2.38 3.82 -10.81
N PHE A 89 2.64 2.95 -11.79
CA PHE A 89 2.62 1.50 -11.60
C PHE A 89 3.71 1.08 -10.60
N GLU A 90 4.95 1.52 -10.82
CA GLU A 90 6.10 1.19 -9.96
C GLU A 90 5.89 1.64 -8.51
N ASN A 91 5.47 2.89 -8.30
CA ASN A 91 5.19 3.45 -6.97
C ASN A 91 4.05 2.69 -6.26
N THR A 92 3.00 2.33 -7.00
CA THR A 92 1.88 1.54 -6.44
C THR A 92 2.36 0.15 -6.04
N PHE A 93 3.16 -0.49 -6.89
CA PHE A 93 3.72 -1.82 -6.63
C PHE A 93 4.69 -1.80 -5.44
N GLU A 94 5.54 -0.77 -5.32
CA GLU A 94 6.44 -0.58 -4.18
C GLU A 94 5.66 -0.44 -2.87
N LYS A 95 4.62 0.41 -2.85
CA LYS A 95 3.77 0.57 -1.66
C LYS A 95 3.05 -0.71 -1.28
N LEU A 96 2.59 -1.49 -2.26
CA LEU A 96 2.01 -2.82 -2.02
C LEU A 96 3.05 -3.76 -1.38
N GLY A 97 4.28 -3.78 -1.91
CA GLY A 97 5.37 -4.58 -1.37
C GLY A 97 5.71 -4.20 0.07
N VAL A 98 5.87 -2.91 0.36
CA VAL A 98 6.15 -2.40 1.72
C VAL A 98 5.03 -2.76 2.69
N LEU A 99 3.77 -2.60 2.28
CA LEU A 99 2.61 -2.99 3.09
C LEU A 99 2.64 -4.49 3.40
N MET A 100 2.88 -5.34 2.39
CA MET A 100 2.89 -6.79 2.60
C MET A 100 4.05 -7.26 3.47
N ILE A 101 5.24 -6.65 3.35
CA ILE A 101 6.36 -6.93 4.25
C ILE A 101 5.99 -6.58 5.69
N LYS A 102 5.37 -5.42 5.95
CA LYS A 102 4.90 -5.03 7.29
C LYS A 102 3.87 -6.03 7.84
N VAL A 103 2.91 -6.45 7.02
CA VAL A 103 1.83 -7.36 7.43
C VAL A 103 2.34 -8.77 7.71
N GLU A 104 3.27 -9.29 6.91
CA GLU A 104 3.86 -10.62 7.14
C GLU A 104 4.81 -10.63 8.35
N ALA A 105 5.37 -9.47 8.74
CA ALA A 105 6.23 -9.35 9.92
C ALA A 105 5.46 -9.19 11.25
N ASP A 106 4.19 -8.77 11.24
CA ASP A 106 3.37 -8.57 12.44
C ASP A 106 2.05 -9.37 12.39
N GLU A 107 1.99 -10.45 13.19
CA GLU A 107 0.80 -11.30 13.30
C GLU A 107 -0.46 -10.53 13.76
N ASN A 108 -0.33 -9.39 14.46
CA ASN A 108 -1.48 -8.56 14.81
C ASN A 108 -2.05 -7.83 13.60
N LEU A 109 -1.20 -7.32 12.70
CA LEU A 109 -1.66 -6.67 11.46
C LEU A 109 -2.35 -7.67 10.55
N LYS A 110 -1.80 -8.88 10.46
CA LYS A 110 -2.40 -10.01 9.77
C LYS A 110 -3.74 -10.42 10.39
N ASP A 111 -3.85 -10.48 11.71
CA ASP A 111 -5.14 -10.71 12.41
C ASP A 111 -6.14 -9.59 12.10
N ILE A 112 -5.72 -8.33 12.12
CA ILE A 112 -6.60 -7.19 11.80
C ILE A 112 -7.16 -7.33 10.38
N LEU A 113 -6.30 -7.60 9.39
CA LEU A 113 -6.70 -7.77 8.00
C LEU A 113 -7.53 -9.04 7.75
N SER A 114 -7.37 -10.07 8.58
CA SER A 114 -8.08 -11.34 8.43
C SER A 114 -9.45 -11.36 9.12
N ASN A 115 -9.53 -10.79 10.32
CA ASN A 115 -10.63 -11.02 11.26
C ASN A 115 -11.37 -9.75 11.67
N SER A 116 -10.77 -8.56 11.52
CA SER A 116 -11.42 -7.33 11.99
C SER A 116 -12.64 -6.92 11.16
N LYS A 117 -13.59 -6.25 11.80
CA LYS A 117 -14.79 -5.73 11.14
C LYS A 117 -14.39 -4.80 9.99
N GLY A 118 -14.96 -5.07 8.82
CA GLY A 118 -14.69 -4.35 7.58
C GLY A 118 -13.44 -4.80 6.82
N PHE A 119 -12.64 -5.73 7.38
CA PHE A 119 -11.53 -6.42 6.69
C PHE A 119 -11.75 -7.94 6.55
N SER A 120 -12.71 -8.50 7.26
CA SER A 120 -13.02 -9.94 7.23
C SER A 120 -14.10 -10.37 6.25
N ARG A 121 -14.70 -9.46 5.46
CA ARG A 121 -15.71 -9.78 4.44
C ARG A 121 -15.60 -8.90 3.20
N LYS A 122 -15.55 -9.51 2.01
CA LYS A 122 -15.53 -8.83 0.71
C LYS A 122 -16.64 -7.76 0.62
N PRO A 123 -16.35 -6.53 0.15
CA PRO A 123 -17.35 -5.52 -0.17
C PRO A 123 -18.30 -6.01 -1.27
N SER A 124 -19.57 -5.63 -1.18
CA SER A 124 -20.56 -5.88 -2.25
C SER A 124 -20.22 -5.03 -3.47
N GLY A 125 -20.05 -5.63 -4.64
CA GLY A 125 -19.78 -4.93 -5.90
C GLY A 125 -18.30 -4.80 -6.31
N GLY A 126 -17.39 -5.54 -5.67
CA GLY A 126 -15.98 -5.63 -6.10
C GLY A 126 -15.81 -6.29 -7.48
N ILE A 127 -14.74 -5.94 -8.19
CA ILE A 127 -14.54 -6.27 -9.61
C ILE A 127 -13.89 -7.64 -9.82
N THR A 128 -13.18 -8.18 -8.84
CA THR A 128 -12.38 -9.38 -9.07
C THR A 128 -13.22 -10.62 -9.40
N GLY A 129 -13.15 -10.99 -10.69
CA GLY A 129 -13.53 -12.27 -11.30
C GLY A 129 -12.51 -13.39 -11.06
N THR A 130 -11.73 -13.31 -9.99
CA THR A 130 -11.05 -14.47 -9.43
C THR A 130 -12.02 -15.13 -8.46
N ASP A 131 -12.53 -16.30 -8.83
CA ASP A 131 -13.25 -17.26 -7.97
C ASP A 131 -12.41 -17.76 -6.77
N ILE A 132 -11.24 -17.13 -6.53
CA ILE A 132 -10.48 -17.31 -5.31
C ILE A 132 -11.32 -16.69 -4.19
N ASP A 133 -11.89 -17.56 -3.36
CA ASP A 133 -12.59 -17.30 -2.09
C ASP A 133 -11.77 -16.41 -1.13
N ASN A 134 -11.58 -15.14 -1.50
CA ASN A 134 -10.87 -14.15 -0.71
C ASN A 134 -11.83 -13.60 0.35
N LYS A 135 -11.99 -14.40 1.42
CA LYS A 135 -12.90 -14.09 2.54
C LYS A 135 -12.50 -12.78 3.21
N ASN A 136 -11.21 -12.47 3.28
CA ASN A 136 -10.65 -11.31 3.97
C ASN A 136 -9.58 -10.56 3.15
N LEU A 137 -9.25 -9.33 3.58
CA LEU A 137 -8.31 -8.46 2.86
C LEU A 137 -6.88 -9.01 2.86
N TYR A 138 -6.45 -9.73 3.89
CA TYR A 138 -5.12 -10.34 3.92
C TYR A 138 -4.94 -11.38 2.80
N GLN A 139 -5.87 -12.33 2.68
CA GLN A 139 -5.85 -13.35 1.62
C GLN A 139 -5.90 -12.71 0.23
N PHE A 140 -6.74 -11.68 0.09
CA PHE A 140 -6.83 -10.90 -1.14
C PHE A 140 -5.48 -10.29 -1.55
N LEU A 141 -4.81 -9.56 -0.65
CA LEU A 141 -3.52 -8.93 -0.96
C LEU A 141 -2.41 -9.97 -1.18
N LYS A 142 -2.44 -11.08 -0.43
CA LYS A 142 -1.48 -12.18 -0.59
C LYS A 142 -1.58 -12.84 -1.96
N ALA A 143 -2.79 -13.09 -2.47
CA ALA A 143 -2.98 -13.66 -3.80
C ALA A 143 -2.37 -12.77 -4.91
N HIS A 144 -2.41 -11.44 -4.72
CA HIS A 144 -1.87 -10.46 -5.66
C HIS A 144 -0.35 -10.23 -5.50
N THR A 145 0.28 -10.84 -4.50
CA THR A 145 1.73 -10.71 -4.24
C THR A 145 2.49 -12.03 -4.25
N SER A 146 1.78 -13.17 -4.24
CA SER A 146 2.37 -14.49 -4.40
C SER A 146 2.82 -14.72 -5.84
N ARG A 147 4.14 -14.81 -6.02
CA ARG A 147 4.84 -15.11 -7.29
C ARG A 147 4.44 -16.44 -7.95
N ASP A 148 3.80 -17.35 -7.21
CA ASP A 148 3.43 -18.70 -7.65
C ASP A 148 1.98 -18.84 -8.15
N SER A 149 1.23 -17.73 -8.31
CA SER A 149 -0.06 -17.83 -9.01
C SER A 149 0.21 -18.10 -10.49
N ALA A 150 -0.08 -19.32 -10.93
CA ALA A 150 0.03 -19.77 -12.31
C ALA A 150 -0.81 -18.94 -13.32
N ASP A 151 -1.59 -17.97 -12.80
CA ASP A 151 -2.48 -17.08 -13.54
C ASP A 151 -1.95 -15.63 -13.51
N SER A 152 -0.65 -15.41 -13.75
CA SER A 152 -0.08 -14.05 -13.87
C SER A 152 -0.74 -13.22 -14.98
N GLU A 153 -1.46 -13.87 -15.90
CA GLU A 153 -2.29 -13.26 -16.94
C GLU A 153 -3.50 -12.49 -16.38
N THR A 154 -3.87 -12.70 -15.11
CA THR A 154 -4.99 -12.02 -14.43
C THR A 154 -4.59 -10.90 -13.47
N PHE A 155 -3.29 -10.61 -13.28
CA PHE A 155 -2.86 -9.54 -12.38
C PHE A 155 -3.11 -8.14 -12.98
N CYS A 156 -4.26 -7.56 -12.65
CA CYS A 156 -4.56 -6.16 -12.93
C CYS A 156 -4.41 -5.33 -11.66
N LEU A 157 -3.26 -4.65 -11.49
CA LEU A 157 -2.98 -3.80 -10.32
C LEU A 157 -4.08 -2.74 -10.10
N GLN A 158 -4.63 -2.20 -11.19
CA GLN A 158 -5.75 -1.26 -11.14
C GLN A 158 -7.01 -1.88 -10.49
N SER A 159 -7.39 -3.09 -10.91
CA SER A 159 -8.54 -3.81 -10.33
C SER A 159 -8.29 -4.15 -8.86
N MET A 160 -7.06 -4.55 -8.52
CA MET A 160 -6.67 -4.77 -7.14
C MET A 160 -6.83 -3.50 -6.30
N VAL A 161 -6.31 -2.36 -6.77
CA VAL A 161 -6.41 -1.08 -6.05
C VAL A 161 -7.86 -0.67 -5.85
N LYS A 162 -8.72 -0.85 -6.86
CA LYS A 162 -10.15 -0.53 -6.76
C LYS A 162 -10.86 -1.36 -5.68
N ASP A 163 -10.54 -2.65 -5.59
CA ASP A 163 -11.04 -3.51 -4.53
C ASP A 163 -10.46 -3.11 -3.16
N VAL A 164 -9.17 -2.79 -3.07
CA VAL A 164 -8.55 -2.28 -1.83
C VAL A 164 -9.22 -0.98 -1.37
N LYS A 165 -9.55 -0.05 -2.27
CA LYS A 165 -10.29 1.18 -1.97
C LYS A 165 -11.64 0.85 -1.33
N SER A 166 -12.37 -0.10 -1.91
CA SER A 166 -13.68 -0.55 -1.42
C SER A 166 -13.59 -1.20 -0.03
N TRP A 167 -12.59 -2.05 0.18
CA TRP A 167 -12.29 -2.66 1.48
C TRP A 167 -11.94 -1.61 2.53
N THR A 168 -11.11 -0.64 2.17
CA THR A 168 -10.66 0.43 3.08
C THR A 168 -11.82 1.33 3.48
N MET A 169 -12.69 1.71 2.53
CA MET A 169 -13.94 2.43 2.82
C MET A 169 -14.82 1.66 3.82
N GLN A 170 -15.01 0.36 3.57
CA GLN A 170 -15.82 -0.49 4.45
C GLN A 170 -15.22 -0.61 5.86
N ALA A 171 -13.90 -0.70 5.98
CA ALA A 171 -13.20 -0.75 7.25
C ALA A 171 -13.33 0.55 8.05
N ILE A 172 -13.20 1.71 7.39
CA ILE A 172 -13.40 3.02 8.01
C ILE A 172 -14.81 3.12 8.59
N ASP A 173 -15.82 2.64 7.84
CA ASP A 173 -17.20 2.65 8.29
C ASP A 173 -17.45 1.72 9.47
N LYS A 174 -17.02 0.46 9.38
CA LYS A 174 -17.35 -0.56 10.38
C LYS A 174 -16.52 -0.50 11.67
N GLN A 175 -15.54 0.39 11.75
CA GLN A 175 -14.63 0.54 12.90
C GLN A 175 -14.90 1.82 13.71
N ASP A 176 -16.14 2.01 14.16
CA ASP A 176 -16.59 3.17 14.96
C ASP A 176 -15.75 3.44 16.21
N ASN A 177 -15.26 2.38 16.88
CA ASN A 177 -14.48 2.51 18.10
C ASN A 177 -12.99 2.79 17.85
N SER A 178 -12.53 2.69 16.60
CA SER A 178 -11.12 2.87 16.23
C SER A 178 -10.86 4.25 15.62
N PHE A 179 -11.85 4.84 14.95
CA PHE A 179 -11.73 6.14 14.29
C PHE A 179 -12.78 7.12 14.79
N ASN A 180 -12.35 8.33 15.16
CA ASN A 180 -13.32 9.40 15.43
C ASN A 180 -13.92 9.94 14.11
N SER A 181 -15.01 10.69 14.20
CA SER A 181 -15.75 11.21 13.03
C SER A 181 -14.87 12.05 12.09
N ILE A 182 -13.93 12.82 12.65
CA ILE A 182 -12.99 13.67 11.90
C ILE A 182 -12.02 12.81 11.08
N GLN A 183 -11.40 11.80 11.72
CA GLN A 183 -10.49 10.87 11.07
C GLN A 183 -11.18 10.08 9.96
N LYS A 184 -12.40 9.58 10.23
CA LYS A 184 -13.19 8.88 9.20
C LYS A 184 -13.44 9.77 7.99
N LYS A 185 -13.88 11.01 8.22
CA LYS A 185 -14.12 11.97 7.13
C LYS A 185 -12.84 12.24 6.34
N ALA A 186 -11.72 12.46 7.01
CA ALA A 186 -10.44 12.72 6.36
C ALA A 186 -9.97 11.54 5.49
N PHE A 187 -10.03 10.30 5.99
CA PHE A 187 -9.67 9.13 5.19
C PHE A 187 -10.60 8.91 3.99
N LYS A 188 -11.91 9.08 4.18
CA LYS A 188 -12.87 8.97 3.08
C LYS A 188 -12.63 10.03 2.01
N GLU A 189 -12.41 11.28 2.42
CA GLU A 189 -12.11 12.36 1.48
C GLU A 189 -10.84 12.07 0.68
N LYS A 190 -9.79 11.52 1.31
CA LYS A 190 -8.58 11.06 0.60
C LYS A 190 -8.87 9.94 -0.39
N LEU A 191 -9.64 8.93 0.01
CA LEU A 191 -10.00 7.81 -0.87
C LEU A 191 -10.83 8.26 -2.08
N GLU A 192 -11.72 9.24 -1.91
CA GLU A 192 -12.45 9.82 -3.04
C GLU A 192 -11.53 10.64 -3.95
N LYS A 193 -10.70 11.52 -3.37
CA LYS A 193 -9.73 12.33 -4.12
C LYS A 193 -8.62 11.51 -4.78
N ALA A 194 -8.38 10.27 -4.33
CA ALA A 194 -7.41 9.37 -4.95
C ALA A 194 -7.64 9.21 -6.46
N ASN A 195 -8.89 9.26 -6.92
CA ASN A 195 -9.24 9.17 -8.34
C ASN A 195 -8.74 10.37 -9.17
N GLU A 196 -8.47 11.50 -8.52
CA GLU A 196 -8.11 12.78 -9.14
C GLU A 196 -6.63 13.14 -8.95
N VAL A 197 -5.87 12.30 -8.22
CA VAL A 197 -4.45 12.54 -7.94
C VAL A 197 -3.68 12.71 -9.25
N GLY A 198 -2.93 13.81 -9.35
CA GLY A 198 -2.12 14.15 -10.51
C GLY A 198 -2.92 14.64 -11.74
N ALA A 199 -4.25 14.74 -11.67
CA ALA A 199 -5.07 15.25 -12.78
C ALA A 199 -4.87 16.76 -13.00
N ASP A 200 -4.82 17.54 -11.91
CA ASP A 200 -4.63 18.99 -11.99
C ASP A 200 -3.20 19.37 -12.39
N GLU A 201 -2.20 18.60 -11.95
CA GLU A 201 -0.80 18.78 -12.36
C GLU A 201 -0.63 18.46 -13.84
N TYR A 202 -1.19 17.33 -14.28
CA TYR A 202 -1.24 16.97 -15.68
C TYR A 202 -1.96 18.05 -16.50
N ARG A 203 -3.04 18.62 -15.96
CA ARG A 203 -3.78 19.67 -16.67
C ARG A 203 -2.92 20.90 -16.94
N LYS A 204 -1.94 21.19 -16.08
CA LYS A 204 -1.03 22.33 -16.25
C LYS A 204 0.13 22.00 -17.19
N ASN A 205 0.67 20.78 -17.10
CA ASN A 205 1.74 20.32 -17.97
C ASN A 205 1.48 18.88 -18.45
N PRO A 206 0.71 18.70 -19.55
CA PRO A 206 0.43 17.39 -20.12
C PRO A 206 1.68 16.64 -20.63
N ALA A 207 2.80 17.32 -20.83
CA ALA A 207 4.06 16.69 -21.23
C ALA A 207 4.88 16.12 -20.07
N MET A 208 4.45 16.31 -18.81
CA MET A 208 5.18 15.80 -17.64
C MET A 208 5.23 14.27 -17.55
N ARG A 209 4.27 13.58 -18.20
CA ARG A 209 4.13 12.13 -18.22
C ARG A 209 3.22 11.71 -19.38
N GLU A 210 3.13 10.40 -19.61
CA GLU A 210 2.19 9.83 -20.56
C GLU A 210 0.72 9.95 -20.07
N PRO A 211 -0.25 10.07 -21.00
CA PRO A 211 -1.67 10.10 -20.66
C PRO A 211 -2.18 8.73 -20.20
N GLU A 212 -3.02 8.72 -19.17
CA GLU A 212 -3.59 7.49 -18.59
C GLU A 212 -5.09 7.31 -18.88
N THR A 213 -5.74 8.34 -19.43
CA THR A 213 -7.14 8.30 -19.86
C THR A 213 -7.29 8.91 -21.25
N VAL A 214 -8.44 8.66 -21.88
CA VAL A 214 -8.78 9.26 -23.18
C VAL A 214 -8.82 10.79 -23.09
N GLU A 215 -9.29 11.34 -21.98
CA GLU A 215 -9.32 12.78 -21.73
C GLU A 215 -7.92 13.36 -21.57
N GLU A 216 -7.03 12.68 -20.85
CA GLU A 216 -5.63 13.06 -20.74
C GLU A 216 -4.92 12.98 -22.10
N ALA A 217 -5.20 11.93 -22.89
CA ALA A 217 -4.66 11.77 -24.23
C ALA A 217 -5.12 12.90 -25.16
N ALA A 218 -6.40 13.25 -25.13
CA ALA A 218 -6.92 14.40 -25.87
C ALA A 218 -6.25 15.70 -25.41
N GLN A 219 -6.05 15.87 -24.11
CA GLN A 219 -5.35 17.03 -23.56
C GLN A 219 -3.89 17.09 -23.99
N TYR A 220 -3.18 15.95 -24.00
CA TYR A 220 -1.82 15.83 -24.50
C TYR A 220 -1.75 16.25 -25.96
N LEU A 221 -2.66 15.77 -26.82
CA LEU A 221 -2.69 16.15 -28.23
C LEU A 221 -2.90 17.65 -28.44
N TYR A 222 -3.74 18.27 -27.61
CA TYR A 222 -3.89 19.73 -27.59
C TYR A 222 -2.60 20.42 -27.16
N PHE A 223 -1.92 19.93 -26.12
CA PHE A 223 -0.65 20.49 -25.67
C PHE A 223 0.48 20.31 -26.71
N ALA A 224 0.57 19.12 -27.29
CA ALA A 224 1.59 18.73 -28.27
C ALA A 224 1.55 19.59 -29.53
N ALA A 225 0.39 20.11 -29.94
CA ALA A 225 0.30 21.05 -31.07
C ALA A 225 1.11 22.35 -30.83
N GLY A 226 1.39 22.70 -29.57
CA GLY A 226 2.32 23.76 -29.19
C GLY A 226 3.79 23.37 -29.27
N LEU A 227 4.11 22.09 -29.05
CA LEU A 227 5.47 21.55 -29.09
C LEU A 227 5.99 21.37 -30.53
N PHE A 228 5.08 21.04 -31.46
CA PHE A 228 5.42 20.82 -32.86
C PHE A 228 5.12 22.05 -33.72
N GLY A 229 6.10 22.43 -34.55
CA GLY A 229 5.99 23.57 -35.47
C GLY A 229 5.18 23.28 -36.74
N SER A 230 4.83 22.02 -37.01
CA SER A 230 4.09 21.61 -38.19
C SER A 230 2.99 20.59 -37.87
N GLU A 231 1.94 20.56 -38.69
CA GLU A 231 0.87 19.55 -38.60
C GLU A 231 1.39 18.13 -38.84
N LYS A 232 2.37 17.99 -39.75
CA LYS A 232 2.99 16.71 -40.08
C LYS A 232 3.69 16.10 -38.86
N ASP A 233 4.55 16.87 -38.19
CA ASP A 233 5.28 16.37 -37.02
C ASP A 233 4.32 16.02 -35.87
N TRP A 234 3.28 16.83 -35.66
CA TRP A 234 2.26 16.53 -34.67
C TRP A 234 1.48 15.25 -34.99
N LEU A 235 1.16 15.03 -36.27
CA LEU A 235 0.48 13.81 -36.71
C LEU A 235 1.35 12.58 -36.43
N GLU A 236 2.58 12.57 -36.95
CA GLU A 236 3.49 11.42 -36.91
C GLU A 236 4.03 11.14 -35.49
N LEU A 237 4.28 12.19 -34.69
CA LEU A 237 4.98 12.05 -33.40
C LEU A 237 4.07 12.12 -32.17
N ALA A 238 2.83 12.59 -32.32
CA ALA A 238 1.89 12.67 -31.20
C ALA A 238 0.57 11.97 -31.50
N LYS A 239 -0.12 12.34 -32.58
CA LYS A 239 -1.47 11.83 -32.85
C LYS A 239 -1.50 10.36 -33.20
N GLU A 240 -0.72 9.93 -34.19
CA GLU A 240 -0.70 8.52 -34.63
C GLU A 240 -0.33 7.57 -33.48
N PRO A 241 0.76 7.79 -32.72
CA PRO A 241 1.09 6.94 -31.57
C PRO A 241 0.00 6.89 -30.50
N THR A 242 -0.65 8.04 -30.22
CA THR A 242 -1.70 8.12 -29.19
C THR A 242 -3.00 7.47 -29.66
N GLN A 243 -3.30 7.53 -30.96
CA GLN A 243 -4.53 7.00 -31.55
C GLN A 243 -4.56 5.46 -31.51
N GLU A 244 -3.41 4.79 -31.62
CA GLU A 244 -3.32 3.34 -31.44
C GLU A 244 -3.77 2.91 -30.04
N LEU A 245 -3.41 3.69 -29.02
CA LEU A 245 -3.78 3.43 -27.63
C LEU A 245 -5.21 3.89 -27.29
N PHE A 246 -5.66 5.00 -27.90
CA PHE A 246 -6.94 5.64 -27.59
C PHE A 246 -7.70 6.02 -28.87
N GLY A 247 -8.32 5.06 -29.56
CA GLY A 247 -8.97 5.28 -30.86
C GLY A 247 -9.99 6.44 -30.93
N ALA A 248 -10.59 6.83 -29.80
CA ALA A 248 -11.50 7.97 -29.71
C ALA A 248 -10.84 9.33 -30.05
N VAL A 249 -9.51 9.44 -29.97
CA VAL A 249 -8.78 10.69 -30.27
C VAL A 249 -8.55 10.93 -31.78
N ALA A 250 -8.89 9.96 -32.64
CA ALA A 250 -8.68 10.02 -34.09
C ALA A 250 -9.28 11.27 -34.76
N ASN A 251 -10.37 11.81 -34.20
CA ASN A 251 -11.10 12.94 -34.77
C ASN A 251 -10.56 14.32 -34.36
N ILE A 252 -9.48 14.38 -33.59
CA ILE A 252 -8.84 15.65 -33.21
C ILE A 252 -8.00 16.15 -34.39
N SER A 253 -8.24 17.36 -34.88
CA SER A 253 -7.44 18.00 -35.93
C SER A 253 -6.35 18.90 -35.35
N TYR A 254 -5.25 19.10 -36.09
CA TYR A 254 -4.16 19.97 -35.67
C TYR A 254 -4.63 21.41 -35.44
N ALA A 255 -5.43 21.97 -36.35
CA ALA A 255 -5.96 23.33 -36.22
C ALA A 255 -6.81 23.51 -34.94
N ARG A 256 -7.67 22.53 -34.63
CA ARG A 256 -8.46 22.52 -33.39
C ARG A 256 -7.53 22.45 -32.17
N ALA A 257 -6.51 21.60 -32.24
CA ALA A 257 -5.56 21.43 -31.17
C ALA A 257 -4.74 22.68 -30.90
N LYS A 258 -4.24 23.32 -31.96
CA LYS A 258 -3.51 24.59 -31.89
C LYS A 258 -4.35 25.70 -31.26
N GLY A 259 -5.61 25.84 -31.67
CA GLY A 259 -6.51 26.85 -31.09
C GLY A 259 -6.77 26.65 -29.60
N ILE A 260 -6.89 25.39 -29.14
CA ILE A 260 -7.03 25.08 -27.70
C ILE A 260 -5.71 25.35 -26.96
N TYR A 261 -4.57 24.99 -27.53
CA TYR A 261 -3.26 25.29 -26.97
C TYR A 261 -3.07 26.79 -26.74
N GLU A 262 -3.25 27.59 -27.78
CA GLU A 262 -3.09 29.04 -27.74
C GLU A 262 -4.03 29.67 -26.72
N LYS A 263 -5.29 29.25 -26.69
CA LYS A 263 -6.26 29.68 -25.67
C LYS A 263 -5.78 29.37 -24.25
N ASN A 264 -5.24 28.17 -24.02
CA ASN A 264 -4.79 27.76 -22.69
C ASN A 264 -3.50 28.45 -22.25
N VAL A 265 -2.60 28.76 -23.18
CA VAL A 265 -1.43 29.62 -22.92
C VAL A 265 -1.87 31.04 -22.55
N ILE A 266 -2.79 31.65 -23.31
CA ILE A 266 -3.34 32.99 -23.03
C ILE A 266 -3.98 33.04 -21.64
N ASN A 267 -4.68 31.97 -21.26
CA ASN A 267 -5.33 31.87 -19.94
C ASN A 267 -4.35 31.49 -18.81
N GLY A 268 -3.06 31.32 -19.08
CA GLY A 268 -2.06 30.94 -18.08
C GLY A 268 -2.24 29.53 -17.51
N ILE A 269 -2.95 28.65 -18.23
CA ILE A 269 -3.15 27.24 -17.83
C ILE A 269 -1.90 26.44 -18.17
N TYR A 270 -1.37 26.66 -19.38
CA TYR A 270 -0.10 26.12 -19.82
C TYR A 270 0.96 27.19 -19.59
N SER A 271 1.95 26.85 -18.77
CA SER A 271 3.08 27.70 -18.39
C SER A 271 4.37 27.19 -18.99
#